data_AF-A0A914MXP8-F1
#
_entry.id   AF-A0A914MXP8-F1
#
_cell.length_a   1.000
_cell.length_b   1.000
_cell.length_c   1.000
_cell.angle_alpha   90.00
_cell.angle_beta   90.00
_cell.angle_gamma   90.00
#
_symmetry.space_group_name_H-M   'P 1'
#
loop_
_entity.id
_entity.type
_entity.pdbx_description
1 polymer ?
#
loop_
_entity_poly.entity_id
_entity_poly.type
_entity_poly.pdbx_seq_one_letter_code
_entity_poly.pdbx_strand_id
1 'polypeptide(L)'
;MWIWRNVREDLTHPNLRAFISHCGQNSLTESVTAGVPVIGLPLFADQFYNADVAQKLGFGLQIDVNDLNGPNAESILTETIEKGFNKNTSSLEHF
;
A
#
# COMPACT_ATOMS: atom_id res chain seq x y z
N MET A 1 21.93 -10.70 -2.94
CA MET A 1 20.87 -11.74 -2.92
C MET A 1 19.57 -11.04 -2.56
N TRP A 2 18.68 -10.82 -3.54
CA TRP A 2 17.53 -9.89 -3.44
C TRP A 2 16.17 -10.60 -3.29
N ILE A 3 16.17 -11.84 -2.79
CA ILE A 3 15.01 -12.71 -3.04
C ILE A 3 14.06 -12.84 -1.85
N TRP A 4 14.49 -12.49 -0.61
CA TRP A 4 13.60 -12.41 0.55
C TRP A 4 14.16 -11.43 1.59
N ARG A 5 13.49 -10.30 1.80
CA ARG A 5 13.75 -9.37 2.92
C ARG A 5 12.64 -9.50 3.95
N ASN A 6 12.97 -9.25 5.22
CA ASN A 6 11.99 -9.23 6.29
C ASN A 6 11.16 -7.94 6.18
N VAL A 7 9.97 -8.06 5.61
CA VAL A 7 9.04 -6.93 5.40
C VAL A 7 8.78 -6.18 6.71
N ARG A 8 8.68 -6.88 7.84
CA ARG A 8 8.45 -6.24 9.15
C ARG A 8 9.58 -5.31 9.56
N GLU A 9 10.83 -5.70 9.34
CA GLU A 9 11.99 -4.85 9.67
C GLU A 9 11.98 -3.59 8.81
N ASP A 10 11.72 -3.74 7.51
CA ASP A 10 11.66 -2.61 6.58
C ASP A 10 10.50 -1.65 6.90
N LEU A 11 9.35 -2.17 7.34
CA LEU A 11 8.19 -1.36 7.71
C LEU A 11 8.42 -0.47 8.95
N THR A 12 9.41 -0.80 9.78
CA THR A 12 9.74 0.01 10.98
C THR A 12 10.75 1.14 10.72
N HIS A 13 11.20 1.31 9.48
CA HIS A 13 12.20 2.32 9.15
C HIS A 13 11.63 3.75 9.31
N PRO A 14 12.31 4.69 10.01
CA PRO A 14 11.76 6.00 10.37
C PRO A 14 11.47 6.93 9.18
N ASN A 15 12.13 6.69 8.03
CA ASN A 15 11.88 7.44 6.80
C ASN A 15 10.87 6.73 5.88
N LEU A 16 10.34 5.57 6.25
CA LEU A 16 9.30 4.92 5.48
C LEU A 16 7.97 5.66 5.69
N ARG A 17 7.23 5.85 4.61
CA ARG A 17 5.99 6.64 4.63
C ARG A 17 4.80 5.95 3.98
N ALA A 18 5.05 5.03 3.05
CA ALA A 18 4.05 4.23 2.37
C ALA A 18 4.69 2.93 1.90
N PHE A 19 3.87 1.88 1.78
CA PHE A 19 4.30 0.56 1.34
C PHE A 19 3.54 0.15 0.06
N ILE A 20 4.27 -0.10 -1.02
CA ILE A 20 3.68 -0.61 -2.26
C ILE A 20 3.58 -2.12 -2.17
N SER A 21 2.38 -2.68 -2.36
CA SER A 21 2.14 -4.12 -2.25
C SER A 21 1.11 -4.61 -3.25
N HIS A 22 1.23 -5.87 -3.65
CA HIS A 22 0.19 -6.60 -4.38
C HIS A 22 -1.07 -6.92 -3.54
N CYS A 23 -1.17 -6.43 -2.30
CA CYS A 23 -2.30 -6.67 -1.39
C CYS A 23 -2.51 -8.13 -0.95
N GLY A 24 -1.43 -8.91 -0.86
CA GLY A 24 -1.46 -10.19 -0.15
C GLY A 24 -1.75 -9.99 1.35
N GLN A 25 -2.53 -10.91 1.94
CA GLN A 25 -3.05 -10.75 3.31
C GLN A 25 -1.95 -10.57 4.38
N ASN A 26 -0.82 -11.27 4.25
CA ASN A 26 0.31 -11.13 5.18
C ASN A 26 0.89 -9.72 5.13
N SER A 27 1.12 -9.20 3.92
CA SER A 27 1.69 -7.87 3.71
C SER A 27 0.77 -6.77 4.23
N LEU A 28 -0.56 -6.91 4.05
CA LEU A 28 -1.52 -5.96 4.62
C LEU A 28 -1.50 -5.99 6.15
N THR A 29 -1.50 -7.18 6.75
CA THR A 29 -1.44 -7.34 8.21
C THR A 29 -0.19 -6.68 8.79
N GLU A 30 0.95 -6.87 8.15
CA GLU A 30 2.22 -6.27 8.57
C GLU A 30 2.21 -4.75 8.43
N SER A 31 1.67 -4.23 7.32
CA SER A 31 1.55 -2.79 7.09
C SER A 31 0.65 -2.10 8.11
N VAL A 32 -0.52 -2.69 8.39
CA VAL A 32 -1.45 -2.18 9.40
C VAL A 32 -0.82 -2.22 10.79
N THR A 33 -0.14 -3.31 11.14
CA THR A 33 0.55 -3.44 12.43
C THR A 33 1.65 -2.39 12.60
N ALA A 34 2.35 -2.05 11.52
CA ALA A 34 3.39 -1.01 11.53
C ALA A 34 2.82 0.41 11.41
N GLY A 35 1.51 0.59 11.21
CA GLY A 35 0.89 1.90 10.99
C GLY A 35 1.29 2.56 9.67
N VAL A 36 1.74 1.77 8.69
CA VAL A 36 2.19 2.27 7.38
C VAL A 36 1.06 2.12 6.36
N PRO A 37 0.67 3.18 5.64
CA PRO A 37 -0.36 3.10 4.61
C PRO A 37 0.11 2.29 3.39
N VAL A 38 -0.82 1.58 2.76
CA VAL A 38 -0.54 0.71 1.60
C VAL A 38 -0.96 1.39 0.30
N ILE A 39 -0.10 1.31 -0.71
CA ILE A 39 -0.43 1.55 -2.12
C ILE A 39 -0.53 0.19 -2.81
N GLY A 40 -1.75 -0.20 -3.13
CA GLY A 40 -2.14 -1.51 -3.62
C GLY A 40 -2.07 -1.63 -5.13
N LEU A 41 -1.39 -2.67 -5.61
CA LEU A 41 -1.32 -3.10 -7.01
C LEU A 41 -1.79 -4.55 -7.11
N PRO A 42 -3.09 -4.83 -6.88
CA PRO A 42 -3.59 -6.20 -6.88
C PRO A 42 -3.42 -6.82 -8.27
N LEU A 43 -2.93 -8.07 -8.31
CA LEU A 43 -2.62 -8.78 -9.54
C LEU A 43 -3.59 -9.94 -9.79
N PHE A 44 -3.96 -10.69 -8.75
CA PHE A 44 -4.81 -11.88 -8.90
C PHE A 44 -5.51 -12.30 -7.59
N ALA A 45 -6.52 -13.17 -7.72
CA ALA A 45 -7.22 -13.84 -6.62
C ALA A 45 -7.78 -12.88 -5.55
N ASP A 46 -7.49 -13.15 -4.27
CA ASP A 46 -8.00 -12.43 -3.11
C ASP A 46 -7.42 -11.01 -2.97
N GLN A 47 -6.35 -10.70 -3.70
CA GLN A 47 -5.67 -9.40 -3.64
C GLN A 47 -6.60 -8.23 -3.97
N PHE A 48 -7.53 -8.40 -4.91
CA PHE A 48 -8.51 -7.36 -5.25
C PHE A 48 -9.47 -7.08 -4.08
N TYR A 49 -9.94 -8.13 -3.42
CA TYR A 49 -10.80 -8.01 -2.24
C TYR A 49 -10.04 -7.35 -1.08
N ASN A 50 -8.81 -7.79 -0.85
CA ASN A 50 -7.93 -7.27 0.18
C ASN A 50 -7.62 -5.78 -0.05
N ALA A 51 -7.38 -5.36 -1.30
CA ALA A 51 -7.17 -3.97 -1.68
C ALA A 51 -8.42 -3.10 -1.42
N ASP A 52 -9.60 -3.59 -1.79
CA ASP A 52 -10.87 -2.91 -1.54
C ASP A 52 -11.14 -2.74 -0.04
N VAL A 53 -10.90 -3.78 0.76
CA VAL A 53 -10.99 -3.71 2.23
C VAL A 53 -10.01 -2.68 2.79
N ALA A 54 -8.75 -2.70 2.35
CA ALA A 54 -7.74 -1.73 2.80
C ALA A 54 -8.12 -0.29 2.48
N GLN A 55 -8.68 -0.06 1.29
CA GLN A 55 -9.16 1.25 0.88
C GLN A 55 -10.38 1.70 1.72
N LYS A 56 -11.35 0.81 1.95
CA LYS A 56 -12.54 1.08 2.78
C LYS A 56 -12.21 1.39 4.23
N LEU A 57 -11.22 0.68 4.79
CA LEU A 57 -10.71 0.91 6.15
C LEU A 57 -9.77 2.12 6.23
N GLY A 58 -9.54 2.82 5.12
CA GLY A 58 -8.81 4.09 5.08
C GLY A 58 -7.30 3.97 5.05
N PHE A 59 -6.72 2.79 5.34
CA PHE A 59 -5.27 2.58 5.38
C PHE A 59 -4.64 2.23 4.02
N GLY A 60 -5.45 2.04 2.97
CA GLY A 60 -5.00 1.72 1.62
C GLY A 60 -5.42 2.73 0.55
N LEU A 61 -4.67 2.74 -0.55
CA LEU A 61 -5.07 3.24 -1.88
C LEU A 61 -4.87 2.10 -2.88
N GLN A 62 -5.68 2.02 -3.93
CA GLN A 62 -5.50 1.01 -4.98
C GLN A 62 -5.27 1.70 -6.33
N ILE A 63 -4.35 1.13 -7.11
CA ILE A 63 -4.11 1.47 -8.51
C ILE A 63 -4.48 0.24 -9.34
N ASP A 64 -5.25 0.43 -10.41
CA ASP A 64 -5.42 -0.62 -11.40
C ASP A 64 -4.12 -0.74 -12.21
N VAL A 65 -3.54 -1.93 -12.23
CA VAL A 65 -2.27 -2.19 -12.94
C VAL A 65 -2.41 -1.93 -14.44
N ASN A 66 -3.60 -2.01 -15.00
CA ASN A 66 -3.85 -1.66 -16.40
C ASN A 66 -3.64 -0.17 -16.67
N ASP A 67 -3.89 0.69 -15.70
CA ASP A 67 -3.70 2.14 -15.83
C ASP A 67 -2.21 2.53 -15.87
N LEU A 68 -1.32 1.62 -15.46
CA LEU A 68 0.13 1.82 -15.49
C LEU A 68 0.77 1.52 -16.86
N ASN A 69 0.00 1.00 -17.83
CA ASN A 69 0.51 0.72 -19.17
C ASN A 69 0.36 1.91 -20.15
N GLY A 70 -0.31 2.99 -19.73
CA GLY A 70 -0.61 4.15 -20.57
C GLY A 70 0.38 5.32 -20.41
N PRO A 71 0.28 6.35 -21.27
CA PRO A 71 1.10 7.56 -21.18
C PRO A 71 0.89 8.35 -19.87
N ASN A 72 -0.19 8.06 -19.14
CA ASN A 72 -0.54 8.73 -17.88
C ASN A 72 0.01 8.01 -16.63
N ALA A 73 0.73 6.89 -16.78
CA ALA A 73 1.18 6.06 -15.67
C ALA A 73 1.98 6.85 -14.62
N GLU A 74 2.89 7.72 -15.07
CA GLU A 74 3.70 8.56 -14.19
C GLU A 74 2.85 9.53 -13.36
N SER A 75 1.84 10.14 -13.98
CA SER A 75 0.91 11.05 -13.30
C SER A 75 0.12 10.32 -12.23
N ILE A 76 -0.41 9.13 -12.56
CA ILE A 76 -1.22 8.31 -11.65
C ILE A 76 -0.38 7.84 -10.45
N LEU A 77 0.85 7.38 -10.71
CA LEU A 77 1.78 6.96 -9.67
C LEU A 77 2.11 8.13 -8.74
N THR A 78 2.48 9.27 -9.30
CA THR A 78 2.85 10.46 -8.53
C THR A 78 1.69 10.92 -7.63
N GLU A 79 0.50 11.07 -8.20
CA GLU A 79 -0.69 11.47 -7.45
C GLU A 79 -1.04 10.48 -6.32
N THR A 80 -0.96 9.18 -6.60
CA THR A 80 -1.29 8.15 -5.60
C THR A 80 -0.25 8.10 -4.49
N ILE A 81 1.02 8.26 -4.86
CA ILE A 81 2.13 8.34 -3.91
C ILE A 81 1.95 9.56 -2.98
N GLU A 82 1.68 10.74 -3.54
CA GLU A 82 1.42 11.96 -2.76
C GLU A 82 0.23 11.81 -1.81
N LYS A 83 -0.87 11.22 -2.29
CA LYS A 83 -2.04 10.90 -1.45
C LYS A 83 -1.69 9.90 -0.33
N GLY A 84 -0.87 8.89 -0.64
CA GLY A 84 -0.42 7.89 0.32
C GLY A 84 0.47 8.49 1.42
N PHE A 85 1.40 9.37 1.05
CA PHE A 85 2.23 10.12 2.01
C PHE A 85 1.39 10.95 2.99
N ASN A 86 0.33 11.60 2.48
CA ASN A 86 -0.55 12.47 3.27
C ASN A 86 -1.56 11.70 4.15
N LYS A 87 -1.73 10.39 3.94
CA LYS A 87 -2.62 9.55 4.75
C LYS A 87 -2.06 9.17 6.13
N ASN A 88 -0.84 9.58 6.47
CA ASN A 88 -0.25 9.20 7.76
C ASN A 88 -0.97 9.87 8.95
N THR A 89 -1.44 9.01 9.87
CA THR A 89 -1.70 9.30 11.30
C THR A 89 -2.84 10.26 11.66
N SER A 90 -4.07 10.02 11.19
CA SER A 90 -5.26 10.56 11.87
C SER A 90 -6.46 9.60 11.92
N SER A 91 -6.48 8.54 11.09
CA SER A 91 -7.56 7.55 11.09
C SER A 91 -7.34 6.35 12.02
N LEU A 92 -6.11 6.18 12.56
CA LEU A 92 -5.74 5.01 13.36
C LEU A 92 -5.76 5.25 14.88
N GLU A 93 -6.08 6.46 15.36
CA GLU A 93 -6.23 6.74 16.79
C GLU A 93 -7.53 6.16 17.40
N HIS A 94 -8.31 5.40 16.64
CA HIS A 94 -9.60 4.84 17.06
C HIS A 94 -9.62 3.31 17.20
N PHE A 95 -8.45 2.68 17.34
CA PHE A 95 -8.32 1.26 17.71
C PHE A 95 -7.43 1.08 18.94
#